data_AF-A0A2G5KP12-F1
#
_entry.id   AF-A0A2G5KP12-F1
#
_cell.length_a   1.000
_cell.length_b   1.000
_cell.length_c   1.000
_cell.angle_alpha   90.00
_cell.angle_beta   90.00
_cell.angle_gamma   90.00
#
_symmetry.space_group_name_H-M   'P 1'
#
loop_
_entity.id
_entity.type
_entity.pdbx_description
1 polymer ?
#
loop_
_entity_poly.entity_id
_entity_poly.type
_entity_poly.pdbx_seq_one_letter_code
_entity_poly.pdbx_strand_id
1 'polypeptide(L)' 'MGSGNFDYRSFEHNFETNVLIYDKDIAQKIEKFFFGHCKKENLLEKESFKKRSIYFKFMEGLAKFFSPLL' A
#
# COMPACT_ATOMS: atom_id res chain seq x y z
N MET A 1 7.30 10.31 4.85
CA MET A 1 7.24 9.05 5.62
C MET A 1 6.20 9.20 6.70
N GLY A 2 5.47 8.16 7.08
CA GLY A 2 4.47 8.29 8.14
C GLY A 2 3.71 6.99 8.37
N SER A 3 2.76 7.05 9.30
CA SER A 3 1.86 5.93 9.61
C SER A 3 0.64 5.88 8.71
N GLY A 4 0.29 7.01 8.08
CA GLY A 4 -0.93 7.13 7.29
C GLY A 4 -0.87 6.32 5.99
N ASN A 5 -1.87 5.44 5.81
CA ASN A 5 -2.13 4.82 4.53
C ASN A 5 -2.91 5.80 3.62
N PHE A 6 -2.88 5.55 2.31
CA PHE A 6 -3.60 6.38 1.33
C PHE A 6 -5.03 5.86 1.13
N ASP A 7 -5.85 5.91 2.17
CA ASP A 7 -7.24 5.47 2.17
C ASP A 7 -8.14 6.36 3.02
N TYR A 8 -9.45 6.32 2.74
CA TYR A 8 -10.46 7.14 3.40
C TYR A 8 -10.42 7.07 4.93
N ARG A 9 -10.18 5.89 5.51
CA ARG A 9 -10.22 5.73 6.98
C ARG A 9 -9.01 6.40 7.62
N SER A 10 -7.85 6.25 7.00
CA SER A 10 -6.62 6.92 7.42
C SER A 10 -6.75 8.45 7.38
N PHE A 11 -7.54 9.00 6.46
CA PHE A 11 -7.75 10.45 6.35
C PHE A 11 -8.82 11.01 7.29
N GLU A 12 -9.93 10.28 7.48
CA GLU A 12 -11.07 10.81 8.24
C GLU A 12 -11.09 10.39 9.72
N HIS A 13 -10.66 9.17 10.03
CA HIS A 13 -10.94 8.56 11.34
C HIS A 13 -9.68 8.30 12.17
N ASN A 14 -8.56 7.97 11.53
CA ASN A 14 -7.35 7.63 12.25
C ASN A 14 -6.51 8.85 12.60
N PHE A 15 -5.88 8.81 13.78
CA PHE A 15 -4.83 9.76 14.15
C PHE A 15 -3.50 9.34 13.52
N GLU A 16 -3.31 9.74 12.26
CA GLU A 16 -2.08 9.44 11.52
C GLU A 16 -1.04 10.55 11.66
N THR A 17 0.24 10.17 11.68
CA THR A 17 1.37 11.13 11.70
C THR A 17 2.20 10.98 10.44
N ASN A 18 2.43 12.09 9.75
CA ASN A 18 3.28 12.17 8.58
C ASN A 18 4.43 13.16 8.81
N VAL A 19 5.61 12.79 8.30
CA VAL A 19 6.84 13.59 8.36
C VAL A 19 7.28 13.93 6.95
N LEU A 20 7.47 15.23 6.72
CA LEU A 20 8.13 15.78 5.55
C LEU A 20 9.61 16.02 5.89
N ILE A 21 10.50 15.42 5.11
CA ILE A 21 11.94 15.49 5.34
C ILE A 21 12.55 16.37 4.24
N TYR A 22 13.14 17.51 4.64
CA TYR A 22 13.82 18.46 3.75
C TYR A 22 15.34 18.38 3.88
N ASP A 23 15.85 17.15 3.90
CA ASP A 23 17.28 16.86 3.92
C ASP A 23 17.64 16.00 2.70
N LYS A 24 18.59 16.50 1.89
CA LYS A 24 18.95 15.87 0.62
C LYS A 24 19.57 14.49 0.81
N ASP A 25 20.43 14.33 1.80
CA ASP A 25 21.18 13.08 1.99
C ASP A 25 20.27 11.98 2.53
N ILE A 26 19.36 12.33 3.44
CA ILE A 26 18.33 11.42 3.94
C ILE A 26 17.37 11.04 2.81
N ALA A 27 16.88 12.01 2.04
CA ALA A 27 15.96 11.74 0.93
C ALA A 27 16.58 10.76 -0.10
N GLN A 28 17.84 10.96 -0.48
CA GLN A 28 18.53 10.07 -1.42
C GLN A 28 18.74 8.65 -0.88
N LYS A 29 18.99 8.48 0.42
CA LYS A 29 19.11 7.16 1.04
C LYS A 29 17.79 6.39 0.97
N ILE A 30 16.69 7.07 1.28
CA ILE A 30 15.34 6.50 1.25
C ILE A 30 14.97 6.11 -0.19
N GLU A 31 15.23 6.99 -1.15
CA GLU A 31 14.97 6.75 -2.57
C GLU A 31 15.70 5.50 -3.06
N LYS A 32 17.01 5.39 -2.80
CA LYS A 32 17.81 4.23 -3.18
C LYS A 32 17.30 2.94 -2.54
N PHE A 33 16.92 3.00 -1.27
CA PHE A 33 16.33 1.85 -0.57
C PHE A 33 15.01 1.41 -1.23
N PHE A 34 14.11 2.35 -1.49
CA PHE A 34 12.81 2.09 -2.11
C PHE A 34 12.96 1.46 -3.51
N PHE A 35 13.75 2.08 -4.40
CA PHE A 35 13.97 1.52 -5.75
C PHE A 35 14.75 0.20 -5.73
N GLY A 36 15.62 0.00 -4.73
CA GLY A 36 16.26 -1.29 -4.50
C GLY A 36 15.26 -2.40 -4.18
N HIS A 37 14.19 -2.08 -3.44
CA HIS A 37 13.10 -3.01 -3.15
C HIS A 37 12.23 -3.25 -4.40
N CYS A 38 11.84 -2.20 -5.12
CA CYS A 38 11.03 -2.33 -6.35
C CYS A 38 11.67 -3.25 -7.40
N LYS A 39 13.00 -3.32 -7.49
CA LYS A 39 13.70 -4.22 -8.42
C LYS A 39 13.60 -5.72 -8.06
N LYS A 40 13.28 -6.04 -6.82
CA LYS A 40 13.16 -7.43 -6.33
C LYS A 40 11.72 -7.94 -6.34
N GLU A 41 10.76 -7.02 -6.31
CA GLU A 41 9.34 -7.34 -6.23
C GLU A 41 8.71 -7.48 -7.62
N ASN A 42 7.59 -8.21 -7.69
CA ASN A 42 6.83 -8.36 -8.93
C ASN A 42 5.94 -7.15 -9.17
N LEU A 43 6.01 -6.59 -10.38
CA LEU A 43 5.11 -5.52 -10.79
C LEU A 43 3.67 -6.05 -10.88
N LEU A 44 2.75 -5.40 -10.17
CA LEU A 44 1.33 -5.75 -10.24
C LEU A 44 0.70 -5.16 -11.51
N GLU A 45 0.58 -5.97 -12.55
CA GLU A 45 -0.10 -5.57 -13.77
C GLU A 45 -1.61 -5.71 -13.66
N LYS A 46 -2.35 -4.70 -14.14
CA LYS A 46 -3.81 -4.69 -14.07
C LYS A 46 -4.45 -5.88 -14.79
N GLU A 47 -3.89 -6.29 -15.93
CA GLU A 47 -4.43 -7.39 -16.71
C GLU A 47 -4.22 -8.75 -16.05
N SER A 48 -3.01 -8.99 -15.52
CA SER A 48 -2.71 -10.22 -14.78
C SER A 48 -3.56 -10.31 -13.52
N PHE A 49 -3.71 -9.20 -12.79
CA PHE A 49 -4.57 -9.12 -11.62
C PHE A 49 -6.04 -9.40 -11.94
N LYS A 50 -6.56 -8.95 -13.09
CA LYS A 50 -7.94 -9.28 -13.51
C LYS A 50 -8.12 -10.77 -13.84
N LYS A 51 -7.07 -11.42 -14.33
CA LYS A 51 -7.06 -12.85 -14.71
C LYS A 51 -6.89 -13.81 -13.52
N ARG A 52 -6.76 -13.30 -12.28
CA ARG A 52 -6.69 -14.13 -11.07
C ARG A 52 -7.91 -15.04 -10.90
N SER A 53 -7.70 -16.18 -10.24
CA SER A 53 -8.71 -17.24 -10.13
C SER A 53 -10.02 -16.76 -9.47
N ILE A 54 -11.12 -17.39 -9.86
CA ILE A 54 -12.45 -17.10 -9.31
C ILE A 54 -12.50 -17.39 -7.80
N TYR A 55 -11.77 -18.41 -7.34
CA TYR A 55 -11.64 -18.73 -5.92
C TYR A 55 -11.07 -17.55 -5.12
N PHE A 56 -9.99 -16.93 -5.59
CA PHE A 56 -9.40 -15.75 -4.93
C PHE A 56 -10.37 -14.56 -4.91
N LYS A 57 -11.12 -14.34 -6.00
CA LYS A 57 -12.13 -13.26 -6.07
C LYS A 57 -13.28 -13.49 -5.08
N PHE A 58 -13.71 -14.74 -4.92
CA PHE A 58 -14.76 -15.11 -3.98
C PHE A 58 -14.31 -14.91 -2.52
N MET A 59 -13.08 -15.36 -2.18
CA MET A 59 -12.49 -15.15 -0.86
C MET A 59 -12.32 -13.65 -0.52
N GLU A 60 -11.93 -12.82 -1.49
CA GLU A 60 -11.88 -11.36 -1.31
C GLU A 60 -13.28 -10.77 -1.02
N GLY A 61 -14.31 -11.25 -1.72
CA GLY A 61 -15.70 -10.86 -1.46
C GLY A 61 -16.16 -11.19 -0.05
N LEU A 62 -15.85 -12.39 0.44
CA LEU A 62 -16.13 -12.79 1.82
C LEU A 62 -15.36 -11.91 2.82
N ALA A 63 -14.08 -11.66 2.60
CA ALA A 63 -13.28 -10.80 3.48
C ALA A 63 -13.85 -9.37 3.56
N LYS A 64 -14.34 -8.81 2.44
CA LYS A 64 -14.98 -7.50 2.40
C LYS A 64 -16.26 -7.42 3.22
N PHE A 65 -17.02 -8.51 3.33
CA PHE A 65 -18.21 -8.56 4.18
C PHE A 65 -17.87 -8.33 5.66
N PHE A 66 -16.70 -8.79 6.10
CA PHE A 66 -16.21 -8.58 7.47
C PHE A 66 -15.38 -7.30 7.64
N SER A 67 -15.05 -6.59 6.56
CA SER A 67 -14.25 -5.35 6.61
C SER A 67 -14.83 -4.23 7.49
N PRO A 68 -16.17 -4.06 7.63
CA PRO A 68 -16.72 -3.07 8.56
C PRO A 68 -16.52 -3.40 10.05
N LEU A 69 -16.15 -4.65 10.36
CA LEU A 69 -15.86 -5.10 11.73
C LEU A 69 -14.36 -5.00 12.07
N LEU A 70 -13.53 -4.60 11.11
CA LEU A 70 -12.06 -4.48 11.18
C LEU A 70 -11.61 -3.03 11.00
#